data_AF-A0A497JIG7-F1
#
_entry.id   AF-A0A497JIG7-F1
#
_cell.length_a   1.000
_cell.length_b   1.000
_cell.length_c   1.000
_cell.angle_alpha   90.00
_cell.angle_beta   90.00
_cell.angle_gamma   90.00
#
_symmetry.space_group_name_H-M   'P 1'
#
loop_
_entity.id
_entity.type
_entity.pdbx_description
1 polymer ?
#
loop_
_entity_poly.entity_id
_entity_poly.type
_entity_poly.pdbx_seq_one_letter_code
_entity_poly.pdbx_strand_id
1 'polypeptide(L)' 'SAYFSGFALKNNFRLFDKAFPLSDHADFKQLLRYVEQSNAKRIYTYHGFAKEFASYLNKKGYSAKVLSRQNVLNYC' A
#
# COMPACT_ATOMS: atom_id res chain seq x y z
N SER A 1 -10.44 17.16 -19.73
CA SER A 1 -9.36 16.24 -19.27
C SER A 1 -9.68 15.71 -17.89
N ALA A 2 -9.35 14.44 -17.56
CA ALA A 2 -9.65 13.82 -16.25
C ALA A 2 -8.36 13.41 -15.51
N TYR A 3 -8.32 13.62 -14.19
CA TYR A 3 -7.16 13.35 -13.33
C TYR A 3 -7.54 12.47 -12.13
N PHE A 4 -6.73 11.45 -11.85
CA PHE A 4 -6.98 10.44 -10.80
C PHE A 4 -5.83 10.45 -9.79
N SER A 5 -6.11 10.78 -8.53
CA SER A 5 -5.11 10.78 -7.45
C SER A 5 -5.74 10.67 -6.08
N GLY A 6 -5.12 9.95 -5.15
CA GLY A 6 -5.54 9.86 -3.74
C GLY A 6 -5.55 11.20 -2.98
N PHE A 7 -4.94 12.25 -3.53
CA PHE A 7 -4.97 13.61 -3.00
C PHE A 7 -5.86 14.56 -3.82
N ALA A 8 -6.68 14.05 -4.74
CA ALA A 8 -7.55 14.85 -5.61
C ALA A 8 -8.47 15.82 -4.85
N LEU A 9 -8.87 15.48 -3.62
CA LEU A 9 -9.71 16.33 -2.77
C LEU A 9 -8.94 17.40 -1.99
N LYS A 10 -7.60 17.29 -1.89
CA LYS A 10 -6.79 18.15 -1.01
C LYS A 10 -6.11 19.32 -1.74
N ASN A 11 -6.13 19.31 -3.08
CA ASN A 11 -5.55 20.36 -3.90
C ASN A 11 -6.60 20.85 -4.90
N ASN A 12 -6.69 22.17 -5.06
CA ASN A 12 -7.60 22.80 -6.01
C ASN A 12 -7.00 22.66 -7.43
N PHE A 13 -7.18 21.50 -8.06
CA PHE A 13 -6.61 21.17 -9.38
C PHE A 13 -7.35 21.93 -10.50
N ARG A 14 -7.09 23.24 -10.61
CA ARG A 14 -7.68 24.16 -11.62
C ARG A 14 -7.32 23.83 -13.08
N LEU A 15 -6.48 22.82 -13.31
CA LEU A 15 -5.99 22.42 -14.63
C LEU A 15 -6.80 21.29 -15.28
N PHE A 16 -7.77 20.70 -14.59
CA PHE A 16 -8.57 19.58 -15.09
C PHE A 16 -10.07 19.81 -14.81
N ASP A 17 -10.94 19.46 -15.77
CA ASP A 17 -12.39 19.64 -15.65
C ASP A 17 -13.01 18.76 -14.55
N LYS A 18 -12.39 17.61 -14.26
CA LYS A 18 -12.82 16.66 -13.23
C LYS A 18 -11.61 15.98 -12.58
N ALA A 19 -11.57 16.00 -11.24
CA ALA A 19 -10.58 15.29 -10.44
C ALA A 19 -11.30 14.24 -9.58
N PHE A 20 -10.90 12.97 -9.69
CA PHE A 20 -11.51 11.88 -8.93
C PHE A 20 -10.53 11.40 -7.84
N PRO A 21 -10.99 11.24 -6.58
CA PRO A 21 -10.18 10.68 -5.49
C PRO A 21 -10.08 9.16 -5.62
N LEU A 22 -9.53 8.71 -6.73
CA LEU A 22 -9.13 7.33 -6.96
C LEU A 22 -7.63 7.28 -6.73
N SER A 23 -7.24 6.72 -5.59
CA SER A 23 -5.85 6.35 -5.32
C SER A 23 -5.62 4.95 -5.89
N ASP A 24 -4.54 4.75 -6.64
CA ASP A 24 -4.08 3.41 -7.05
C ASP A 24 -3.47 2.63 -5.85
N HIS A 25 -3.44 3.25 -4.67
CA HIS A 25 -3.04 2.59 -3.43
C HIS A 25 -4.23 1.86 -2.82
N ALA A 26 -4.09 0.53 -2.73
CA ALA A 26 -4.99 -0.32 -1.97
C ALA A 26 -5.15 0.19 -0.53
N ASP A 27 -6.39 0.29 -0.07
CA ASP A 27 -6.66 0.59 1.34
C ASP A 27 -6.25 -0.60 2.24
N PHE A 28 -6.27 -0.39 3.56
CA PHE A 28 -5.87 -1.42 4.53
C PHE A 28 -6.65 -2.74 4.39
N LYS A 29 -7.96 -2.68 4.09
CA LYS A 29 -8.79 -3.89 3.95
C LYS A 29 -8.46 -4.62 2.66
N GLN A 30 -8.23 -3.89 1.58
CA GLN A 30 -7.81 -4.44 0.30
C GLN A 30 -6.44 -5.13 0.41
N LEU A 31 -5.49 -4.53 1.13
CA LEU A 31 -4.19 -5.15 1.41
C LEU A 31 -4.32 -6.46 2.21
N LEU A 32 -5.18 -6.49 3.24
CA LEU A 32 -5.43 -7.73 3.99
C LEU A 32 -6.06 -8.82 3.14
N ARG A 33 -7.08 -8.47 2.35
CA ARG A 33 -7.72 -9.41 1.43
C ARG A 33 -6.73 -9.97 0.43
N TYR A 34 -5.84 -9.12 -0.10
CA TYR A 34 -4.79 -9.56 -1.01
C TYR A 34 -3.82 -10.55 -0.34
N VAL A 35 -3.39 -10.27 0.90
CA VAL A 35 -2.55 -11.18 1.69
C VAL A 35 -3.24 -12.54 1.85
N GLU A 36 -4.50 -12.55 2.28
CA GLU A 36 -5.30 -13.78 2.47
C GLU A 36 -5.43 -14.59 1.17
N GLN A 37 -5.73 -13.91 0.06
CA GLN A 37 -5.92 -14.57 -1.24
C GLN A 37 -4.60 -15.05 -1.87
N SER A 38 -3.49 -14.38 -1.58
CA SER A 38 -2.19 -14.71 -2.17
C SER A 38 -1.60 -16.03 -1.67
N ASN A 39 -2.04 -16.50 -0.49
CA ASN A 39 -1.47 -17.66 0.21
C ASN A 39 0.07 -17.59 0.33
N ALA A 40 0.60 -16.37 0.47
CA ALA A 40 2.03 -16.12 0.48
C ALA A 40 2.69 -16.75 1.71
N LYS A 41 3.78 -17.52 1.48
CA LYS A 41 4.58 -18.11 2.56
C LYS A 41 5.34 -17.06 3.38
N ARG A 42 5.69 -15.94 2.76
CA ARG A 42 6.45 -14.83 3.35
C ARG A 42 5.94 -13.52 2.76
N ILE A 43 5.74 -12.53 3.61
CA ILE A 43 5.22 -11.22 3.23
C ILE A 43 6.26 -10.17 3.57
N TYR A 44 6.50 -9.27 2.62
CA TYR A 44 7.42 -8.17 2.78
C TYR A 44 6.68 -6.84 2.68
N THR A 45 6.68 -6.06 3.75
CA THR A 45 6.04 -4.73 3.75
C THR A 45 7.09 -3.68 3.41
N TYR A 46 6.74 -2.76 2.52
CA TYR A 46 7.64 -1.73 2.03
C TYR A 46 6.89 -0.41 1.84
N HIS A 47 7.54 0.69 2.21
CA HIS A 47 6.95 2.04 2.30
C HIS A 47 5.73 2.17 3.24
N GLY A 48 5.36 3.42 3.58
CA GLY A 48 4.12 3.82 4.31
C GLY A 48 3.55 2.84 5.36
N PHE A 49 3.70 3.15 6.65
CA PHE A 49 3.19 2.31 7.77
C PHE A 49 3.64 0.83 7.71
N ALA A 50 4.75 0.53 7.04
CA ALA A 50 5.24 -0.83 6.82
C ALA A 50 5.46 -1.60 8.13
N LYS A 51 5.94 -0.94 9.18
CA LYS A 51 6.19 -1.55 10.50
C LYS A 51 4.89 -1.95 11.18
N GLU A 52 3.91 -1.05 11.17
CA GLU A 52 2.59 -1.22 11.75
C GLU A 52 1.85 -2.35 11.01
N PHE A 53 1.91 -2.36 9.68
CA PHE A 53 1.26 -3.39 8.87
C PHE A 53 1.93 -4.76 9.05
N ALA A 54 3.26 -4.85 9.06
CA ALA A 54 3.96 -6.10 9.36
C ALA A 54 3.65 -6.62 10.78
N SER A 55 3.60 -5.73 11.77
CA SER A 55 3.21 -6.11 13.14
C SER A 55 1.79 -6.67 13.18
N TYR A 56 0.84 -6.02 12.49
CA TYR A 56 -0.53 -6.50 12.37
C TYR A 56 -0.61 -7.89 11.73
N LEU A 57 0.09 -8.10 10.63
CA LEU A 57 0.13 -9.40 9.92
C LEU A 57 0.74 -10.51 10.78
N ASN A 58 1.82 -10.22 11.50
CA ASN A 58 2.42 -11.19 12.43
C ASN A 58 1.46 -11.56 13.57
N LYS A 59 0.71 -10.59 14.13
CA LYS A 59 -0.34 -10.88 15.13
C LYS A 59 -1.46 -11.76 14.59
N LYS A 60 -1.70 -11.73 13.27
CA LYS A 60 -2.67 -12.58 12.57
C LYS A 60 -2.10 -13.96 12.20
N GLY A 61 -0.83 -14.24 12.48
CA GLY A 61 -0.18 -15.53 12.21
C GLY A 61 0.57 -15.59 10.88
N TYR A 62 0.65 -14.49 10.12
CA TYR A 62 1.43 -14.44 8.89
C TYR A 62 2.92 -14.16 9.16
N SER A 63 3.82 -14.69 8.33
CA SER A 63 5.24 -14.35 8.40
C SER A 63 5.52 -13.07 7.63
N ALA A 64 5.51 -11.92 8.31
CA ALA A 64 5.69 -10.61 7.70
C ALA A 64 6.97 -9.88 8.17
N LYS A 65 7.75 -9.34 7.23
CA LYS A 65 8.98 -8.58 7.51
C LYS A 65 9.00 -7.23 6.79
N VAL A 66 9.45 -6.20 7.50
CA VAL A 66 9.64 -4.87 6.91
C VAL A 66 10.92 -4.84 6.07
N LEU A 67 10.81 -4.36 4.85
CA LEU A 67 11.97 -4.02 4.02
C LEU A 67 12.36 -2.56 4.26
N SER A 68 13.65 -2.33 4.46
CA SER A 68 14.24 -0.99 4.45
C SER A 68 14.85 -0.72 3.07
N ARG A 69 15.00 0.55 2.70
CA ARG A 69 15.60 0.95 1.41
C ARG A 69 16.98 0.31 1.17
N GLN A 70 17.76 0.08 2.23
CA GLN A 70 19.05 -0.60 2.17
C GLN A 70 18.96 -2.10 1.80
N ASN A 71 17.84 -2.75 2.13
CA ASN A 71 17.70 -4.20 2.05
C ASN A 71 16.89 -4.68 0.85
N VAL A 72 16.22 -3.78 0.11
CA VAL A 72 15.39 -4.14 -1.06
C VAL A 72 16.22 -4.77 -2.16
N LEU A 73 17.45 -4.27 -2.40
CA LEU A 73 18.34 -4.79 -3.45
C LEU A 73 18.74 -6.26 -3.26
N ASN A 74 18.60 -6.80 -2.04
CA ASN A 74 18.91 -8.21 -1.74
C ASN A 74 17.75 -9.17 -2.06
N TYR A 75 16.60 -8.64 -2.53
CA TYR A 75 15.41 -9.41 -2.88
C TYR A 75 14.94 -9.14 -4.33
N CYS A 76 15.75 -8.44 -5.13
CA CYS A 76 15.54 -8.21 -6.57
C CYS A 76 16.33 -9.22 -7.40
#